data_AF-A0A7C1FX08-F1
#
_entry.id   AF-A0A7C1FX08-F1
#
_cell.length_a   1.000
_cell.length_b   1.000
_cell.length_c   1.000
_cell.angle_alpha   90.00
_cell.angle_beta   90.00
_cell.angle_gamma   90.00
#
_symmetry.space_group_name_H-M   'P 1'
#
loop_
_entity.id
_entity.type
_entity.pdbx_description
1 polymer ?
#
loop_
_entity_poly.entity_id
_entity_poly.type
_entity_poly.pdbx_seq_one_letter_code
_entity_poly.pdbx_strand_id
1 'polypeptide(L)'
;MNPKRIYGLVISLAVVATALAFVASQVNAQDDIVAELRERLARQGVPVKDVAIVSRIPFKIEITLQSASTGQFVAPDDPIYGAAAQREVAAARGRGFKIYSLTLRIVNPQGQPITWADLPVDEALDTQPLLPSLLDDSVVAQVIREHLSLDSMSLDRLDIGRDINGTQVITITLSAKDIETANQTVPTMMWTLRTLVEQLKTERAAQIASYRVDIFDAQGQPLLKYVRDDTASESRENWWQAPGMTQDWFPHPPPPIPSH
;
A
#
# COMPACT_ATOMS: atom_id res chain seq x y z
N MET A 1 30.57 41.01 38.04
CA MET A 1 29.98 39.76 37.51
C MET A 1 31.02 39.10 36.61
N ASN A 2 31.40 37.84 36.84
CA ASN A 2 32.52 37.22 36.13
C ASN A 2 32.13 36.99 34.65
N PRO A 3 32.84 37.56 33.66
CA PRO A 3 32.47 37.46 32.24
C PRO A 3 32.32 36.01 31.78
N LYS A 4 33.11 35.09 32.33
CA LYS A 4 33.01 33.64 32.05
C LYS A 4 31.65 33.04 32.43
N ARG A 5 30.97 33.56 33.47
CA ARG A 5 29.62 33.12 33.86
C ARG A 5 28.54 33.67 32.93
N ILE A 6 28.74 34.86 32.36
CA ILE A 6 27.81 35.46 31.40
C ILE A 6 27.87 34.71 30.07
N TYR A 7 29.07 34.42 29.55
CA TYR A 7 29.24 33.64 28.32
C TYR A 7 28.67 32.22 28.44
N GLY A 8 28.88 31.55 29.57
CA GLY A 8 28.30 30.22 29.81
C GLY A 8 26.77 30.21 29.78
N LEU A 9 26.14 31.26 30.31
CA LEU A 9 24.68 31.39 30.37
C LEU A 9 24.07 31.73 29.00
N VAL A 10 24.73 32.58 28.21
CA VAL A 10 24.29 32.89 26.83
C VAL A 10 24.41 31.68 25.92
N ILE A 11 25.51 30.90 26.01
CA ILE A 11 25.69 29.69 25.21
C ILE A 11 24.63 28.64 25.55
N SER A 12 24.37 28.40 26.84
CA SER A 12 23.35 27.44 27.25
C SER A 12 21.93 27.86 26.85
N LEU A 13 21.60 29.17 26.93
CA LEU A 13 20.32 29.67 26.44
C LEU A 13 20.18 29.51 24.92
N ALA A 14 21.26 29.75 24.16
CA ALA A 14 21.26 29.60 22.70
C ALA A 14 21.08 28.14 22.27
N VAL A 15 21.71 27.19 22.97
CA VAL A 15 21.53 25.74 22.75
C VAL A 15 20.10 25.31 23.05
N VAL A 16 19.51 25.79 24.15
CA VAL A 16 18.11 25.47 24.48
C VAL A 16 17.15 26.07 23.45
N ALA A 17 17.36 27.32 23.03
CA ALA A 17 16.51 27.97 22.03
C ALA A 17 16.59 27.28 20.65
N THR A 18 17.78 26.85 20.22
CA THR A 18 17.94 26.10 18.97
C THR A 18 17.32 24.71 19.05
N ALA A 19 17.46 24.01 20.19
CA ALA A 19 16.77 22.74 20.41
C ALA A 19 15.24 22.89 20.39
N LEU A 20 14.70 23.93 21.03
CA LEU A 20 13.26 24.21 21.02
C LEU A 20 12.73 24.56 19.62
N ALA A 21 13.46 25.38 18.86
CA ALA A 21 13.10 25.72 17.48
C ALA A 21 13.13 24.48 16.57
N PHE A 22 14.12 23.59 16.77
CA PHE A 22 14.20 22.31 16.05
C PHE A 22 13.01 21.40 16.35
N VAL A 23 12.63 21.27 17.63
CA VAL A 23 11.45 20.48 18.03
C VAL A 23 10.16 21.08 17.49
N ALA A 24 9.98 22.40 17.56
CA ALA A 24 8.79 23.07 17.04
C ALA A 24 8.65 22.92 15.51
N SER A 25 9.75 23.04 14.77
CA SER A 25 9.79 22.79 13.32
C SER A 25 9.42 21.34 12.98
N GLN A 26 9.95 20.37 13.74
CA GLN A 26 9.64 18.96 13.56
C GLN A 26 8.15 18.65 13.85
N VAL A 27 7.55 19.28 14.86
CA VAL A 27 6.12 19.14 15.17
C VAL A 27 5.26 19.64 14.02
N ASN A 28 5.55 20.82 13.48
CA ASN A 28 4.80 21.36 12.33
C ASN A 28 4.92 20.46 11.10
N ALA A 29 6.13 19.98 10.77
CA ALA A 29 6.35 19.08 9.64
C ALA A 29 5.62 17.72 9.82
N GLN A 30 5.49 17.24 11.05
CA GLN A 30 4.72 16.02 11.35
C GLN A 30 3.21 16.23 11.22
N ASP A 31 2.70 17.41 11.55
CA ASP A 31 1.29 17.72 11.39
C ASP A 31 0.94 17.93 9.89
N ASP A 32 1.87 18.50 9.12
CA ASP A 32 1.75 18.66 7.67
C ASP A 32 1.65 17.32 6.93
N ILE A 33 2.42 16.30 7.33
CA ILE A 33 2.35 14.98 6.66
C ILE A 33 1.02 14.26 6.90
N VAL A 34 0.35 14.48 8.03
CA VAL A 34 -0.99 13.93 8.26
C VAL A 34 -2.00 14.49 7.26
N ALA A 35 -1.97 15.80 7.04
CA ALA A 35 -2.83 16.47 6.07
C ALA A 35 -2.50 16.00 4.64
N GLU A 36 -1.21 15.90 4.30
CA GLU A 36 -0.76 15.42 3.00
C GLU A 36 -1.23 13.98 2.72
N LEU A 37 -1.04 13.06 3.66
CA LEU A 37 -1.47 11.66 3.53
C LEU A 37 -2.99 11.58 3.31
N ARG A 38 -3.77 12.33 4.09
CA ARG A 38 -5.23 12.36 3.94
C ARG A 38 -5.66 12.84 2.56
N GLU A 39 -5.07 13.94 2.07
CA GLU A 39 -5.39 14.51 0.76
C GLU A 39 -5.05 13.54 -0.37
N ARG A 40 -3.88 12.89 -0.29
CA ARG A 40 -3.40 11.97 -1.33
C ARG A 40 -4.23 10.70 -1.41
N LEU A 41 -4.58 10.13 -0.26
CA LEU A 41 -5.47 8.98 -0.21
C LEU A 41 -6.87 9.33 -0.72
N ALA A 42 -7.40 10.50 -0.38
CA ALA A 42 -8.67 10.97 -0.91
C ALA A 42 -8.64 11.13 -2.45
N ARG A 43 -7.54 11.66 -3.02
CA ARG A 43 -7.35 11.75 -4.49
C ARG A 43 -7.31 10.38 -5.17
N GLN A 44 -6.92 9.33 -4.47
CA GLN A 44 -6.96 7.94 -4.94
C GLN A 44 -8.31 7.26 -4.72
N GLY A 45 -9.31 7.98 -4.19
CA GLY A 45 -10.63 7.43 -3.89
C GLY A 45 -10.65 6.51 -2.66
N VAL A 46 -9.61 6.55 -1.82
CA VAL A 46 -9.56 5.77 -0.57
C VAL A 46 -10.50 6.43 0.46
N PRO A 47 -11.43 5.67 1.07
CA PRO A 47 -12.41 6.21 2.01
C PRO A 47 -11.78 6.42 3.40
N VAL A 48 -10.93 7.44 3.53
CA VAL A 48 -10.23 7.76 4.79
C VAL A 48 -11.20 8.44 5.77
N LYS A 49 -11.36 7.83 6.95
CA LYS A 49 -12.10 8.42 8.07
C LYS A 49 -11.22 9.35 8.89
N ASP A 50 -10.01 8.91 9.22
CA ASP A 50 -9.07 9.67 10.04
C ASP A 50 -7.61 9.30 9.74
N VAL A 51 -6.71 10.27 9.96
CA VAL A 51 -5.26 10.06 9.98
C VAL A 51 -4.72 10.80 11.20
N ALA A 52 -4.03 10.09 12.09
CA ALA A 52 -3.60 10.64 13.36
C ALA A 52 -2.14 10.25 13.68
N ILE A 53 -1.46 11.10 14.43
CA ILE A 53 -0.16 10.78 15.03
C ILE A 53 -0.42 10.09 16.36
N VAL A 54 -0.07 8.81 16.48
CA VAL A 54 -0.24 8.05 17.74
C VAL A 54 0.99 8.15 18.63
N SER A 55 2.16 8.46 18.06
CA SER A 55 3.38 8.76 18.80
C SER A 55 4.28 9.65 17.96
N ARG A 56 4.92 10.66 18.56
CA ARG A 56 5.91 11.52 17.87
C ARG A 56 7.32 10.95 17.91
N ILE A 57 7.67 10.20 18.96
CA ILE A 57 8.98 9.58 19.14
C ILE A 57 8.80 8.20 19.82
N PRO A 58 9.02 7.08 19.08
CA PRO A 58 9.22 7.02 17.63
C PRO A 58 7.99 7.56 16.89
N PHE A 59 8.18 8.12 15.69
CA PHE A 59 7.08 8.69 14.91
C PHE A 59 6.20 7.57 14.35
N LYS A 60 4.95 7.51 14.80
CA LYS A 60 3.97 6.48 14.44
C LYS A 60 2.66 7.14 14.07
N ILE A 61 2.01 6.61 13.04
CA ILE A 61 0.74 7.13 12.54
C ILE A 61 -0.32 6.03 12.57
N GLU A 62 -1.56 6.44 12.75
CA GLU A 62 -2.74 5.60 12.55
C GLU A 62 -3.52 6.14 11.34
N ILE A 63 -3.92 5.25 10.44
CA ILE A 63 -4.86 5.54 9.35
C ILE A 63 -6.10 4.69 9.57
N THR A 64 -7.24 5.35 9.73
CA THR A 64 -8.55 4.70 9.83
C THR A 64 -9.30 4.80 8.51
N LEU A 65 -9.59 3.66 7.90
CA LEU A 65 -10.36 3.50 6.68
C LEU A 65 -11.82 3.14 6.98
N GLN A 66 -12.72 3.70 6.19
CA GLN A 66 -14.16 3.45 6.25
C GLN A 66 -14.54 2.36 5.24
N SER A 67 -14.83 1.17 5.73
CA SER A 67 -15.33 0.06 4.91
C SER A 67 -16.76 0.32 4.43
N ALA A 68 -17.09 -0.20 3.24
CA ALA A 68 -18.46 -0.30 2.75
C ALA A 68 -19.25 -1.46 3.39
N SER A 69 -18.58 -2.38 4.10
CA SER A 69 -19.22 -3.51 4.78
C SER A 69 -20.03 -3.02 5.98
N THR A 70 -21.28 -3.48 6.08
CA THR A 70 -22.12 -3.26 7.27
C THR A 70 -21.90 -4.30 8.37
N GLY A 71 -21.03 -5.29 8.13
CA GLY A 71 -20.79 -6.42 9.03
C GLY A 71 -19.46 -6.34 9.78
N GLN A 72 -18.99 -7.50 10.24
CA GLN A 72 -17.70 -7.70 10.91
C GLN A 72 -16.60 -8.22 9.96
N PHE A 73 -16.90 -8.31 8.65
CA PHE A 73 -15.98 -8.76 7.63
C PHE A 73 -15.63 -7.61 6.70
N VAL A 74 -14.41 -7.62 6.17
CA VAL A 74 -13.95 -6.64 5.19
C VAL A 74 -14.74 -6.73 3.89
N ALA A 75 -14.97 -5.58 3.26
CA ALA A 75 -15.54 -5.46 1.93
C ALA A 75 -14.48 -5.77 0.84
N PRO A 76 -14.90 -6.09 -0.39
CA PRO A 76 -13.98 -6.44 -1.49
C PRO A 76 -12.86 -5.42 -1.74
N ASP A 77 -13.15 -4.12 -1.65
CA ASP A 77 -12.16 -3.08 -1.95
C ASP A 77 -11.28 -2.70 -0.74
N ASP A 78 -11.60 -3.15 0.48
CA ASP A 78 -10.85 -2.81 1.69
C ASP A 78 -9.35 -3.18 1.63
N PRO A 79 -8.95 -4.36 1.12
CA PRO A 79 -7.53 -4.69 0.99
C PRO A 79 -6.78 -3.76 0.02
N ILE A 80 -7.45 -3.30 -1.03
CA ILE A 80 -6.89 -2.36 -2.00
C ILE A 80 -6.68 -0.99 -1.36
N TYR A 81 -7.66 -0.53 -0.57
CA TYR A 81 -7.54 0.71 0.20
C TYR A 81 -6.44 0.63 1.26
N GLY A 82 -6.32 -0.52 1.94
CA GLY A 82 -5.26 -0.78 2.90
C GLY A 82 -3.86 -0.77 2.27
N ALA A 83 -3.71 -1.38 1.11
CA ALA A 83 -2.49 -1.35 0.31
C ALA A 83 -2.10 0.08 -0.13
N ALA A 84 -3.08 0.85 -0.64
CA ALA A 84 -2.86 2.26 -1.00
C ALA A 84 -2.38 3.10 0.22
N ALA A 85 -2.98 2.90 1.40
CA ALA A 85 -2.55 3.55 2.64
C ALA A 85 -1.10 3.20 2.98
N GLN A 86 -0.71 1.92 2.90
CA GLN A 86 0.67 1.48 3.15
C GLN A 86 1.65 2.10 2.15
N ARG A 87 1.31 2.14 0.86
CA ARG A 87 2.16 2.71 -0.19
C ARG A 87 2.40 4.20 0.01
N GLU A 88 1.38 4.95 0.40
CA GLU A 88 1.53 6.39 0.69
C GLU A 88 2.42 6.65 1.91
N VAL A 89 2.35 5.79 2.92
CA VAL A 89 3.24 5.87 4.10
C VAL A 89 4.68 5.50 3.74
N ALA A 90 4.88 4.46 2.93
CA ALA A 90 6.20 4.11 2.40
C ALA A 90 6.79 5.26 1.55
N ALA A 91 5.97 5.86 0.68
CA ALA A 91 6.39 7.01 -0.12
C ALA A 91 6.75 8.22 0.77
N ALA A 92 6.00 8.48 1.84
CA ALA A 92 6.34 9.52 2.81
C ALA A 92 7.69 9.23 3.47
N ARG A 93 7.97 7.98 3.85
CA ARG A 93 9.27 7.61 4.39
C ARG A 93 10.41 7.83 3.41
N GLY A 94 10.23 7.44 2.15
CA GLY A 94 11.19 7.72 1.07
C GLY A 94 11.46 9.21 0.86
N ARG A 95 10.53 10.11 1.24
CA ARG A 95 10.71 11.57 1.22
C ARG A 95 11.36 12.14 2.49
N GLY A 96 11.77 11.30 3.43
CA GLY A 96 12.50 11.69 4.64
C GLY A 96 11.67 11.75 5.92
N PHE A 97 10.36 11.46 5.87
CA PHE A 97 9.55 11.34 7.09
C PHE A 97 9.88 10.01 7.80
N LYS A 98 10.57 10.07 8.94
CA LYS A 98 10.99 8.88 9.70
C LYS A 98 9.82 8.18 10.43
N ILE A 99 8.81 7.75 9.68
CA ILE A 99 7.65 7.00 10.18
C ILE A 99 8.11 5.57 10.46
N TYR A 100 8.02 5.15 11.72
CA TYR A 100 8.45 3.83 12.18
C TYR A 100 7.40 2.75 12.00
N SER A 101 6.13 3.07 12.31
CA SER A 101 5.03 2.13 12.11
C SER A 101 3.75 2.83 11.71
N LEU A 102 2.91 2.07 11.03
CA LEU A 102 1.55 2.42 10.62
C LEU A 102 0.59 1.47 11.33
N THR A 103 -0.30 2.02 12.15
CA THR A 103 -1.52 1.31 12.55
C THR A 103 -2.57 1.53 11.47
N LEU A 104 -2.94 0.47 10.74
CA LEU A 104 -4.03 0.50 9.78
C LEU A 104 -5.28 -0.06 10.45
N ARG A 105 -6.35 0.72 10.51
CA ARG A 105 -7.64 0.30 11.08
C ARG A 105 -8.73 0.39 10.02
N ILE A 106 -9.57 -0.64 9.95
CA ILE A 106 -10.75 -0.65 9.08
C ILE A 106 -11.99 -0.69 9.97
N VAL A 107 -12.93 0.23 9.76
CA VAL A 107 -14.19 0.33 10.51
C VAL A 107 -15.39 0.24 9.58
N ASN A 108 -16.51 -0.29 10.07
CA ASN A 108 -17.79 -0.28 9.37
C ASN A 108 -18.45 1.13 9.38
N PRO A 109 -19.53 1.40 8.63
CA PRO A 109 -20.19 2.73 8.59
C PRO A 109 -20.64 3.27 9.94
N GLN A 110 -20.84 2.40 10.93
CA GLN A 110 -21.18 2.75 12.31
C GLN A 110 -19.95 3.11 13.16
N GLY A 111 -18.75 2.99 12.60
CA GLY A 111 -17.48 3.24 13.28
C GLY A 111 -16.98 2.09 14.15
N GLN A 112 -17.60 0.92 14.07
CA GLN A 112 -17.13 -0.26 14.80
C GLN A 112 -15.93 -0.88 14.07
N PRO A 113 -14.90 -1.34 14.81
CA PRO A 113 -13.72 -1.95 14.21
C PRO A 113 -14.09 -3.29 13.54
N ILE A 114 -13.64 -3.45 12.29
CA ILE A 114 -13.67 -4.72 11.55
C ILE A 114 -12.33 -5.44 11.78
N THR A 115 -11.23 -4.76 11.49
CA THR A 115 -9.87 -5.29 11.67
C THR A 115 -8.87 -4.15 11.87
N TRP A 116 -7.69 -4.50 12.39
CA TRP A 116 -6.55 -3.59 12.48
C TRP A 116 -5.23 -4.37 12.39
N ALA A 117 -4.17 -3.67 12.00
CA ALA A 117 -2.80 -4.19 12.03
C ALA A 117 -1.83 -3.07 12.39
N ASP A 118 -0.80 -3.37 13.20
CA ASP A 118 0.36 -2.50 13.38
C ASP A 118 1.48 -3.03 12.48
N LEU A 119 1.86 -2.22 11.49
CA LEU A 119 2.77 -2.60 10.42
C LEU A 119 4.04 -1.76 10.54
N PRO A 120 5.23 -2.38 10.65
CA PRO A 120 6.48 -1.63 10.53
C PRO A 120 6.56 -0.98 9.15
N VAL A 121 7.21 0.18 9.06
CA VAL A 121 7.53 0.80 7.77
C VAL A 121 8.98 0.47 7.44
N ASP A 122 9.20 -0.06 6.23
CA ASP A 122 10.51 -0.50 5.75
C ASP A 122 11.61 0.55 5.94
N GLU A 123 12.60 0.23 6.77
CA GLU A 123 13.71 1.14 7.06
C GLU A 123 14.70 1.27 5.88
N ALA A 124 14.72 0.31 4.95
CA ALA A 124 15.58 0.37 3.77
C ALA A 124 15.25 1.55 2.84
N LEU A 125 14.02 2.08 2.93
CA LEU A 125 13.58 3.30 2.24
C LEU A 125 14.39 4.55 2.63
N ASP A 126 15.13 4.50 3.75
CA ASP A 126 15.99 5.59 4.19
C ASP A 126 17.27 5.74 3.36
N THR A 127 17.70 4.65 2.73
CA THR A 127 19.01 4.56 2.05
C THR A 127 18.92 4.16 0.59
N GLN A 128 17.79 3.60 0.16
CA GLN A 128 17.59 3.22 -1.22
C GLN A 128 16.93 4.35 -2.02
N PRO A 129 17.55 4.83 -3.11
CA PRO A 129 16.92 5.82 -3.96
C PRO A 129 15.73 5.20 -4.70
N LEU A 130 14.58 5.87 -4.63
CA LEU A 130 13.42 5.55 -5.47
C LEU A 130 13.73 6.03 -6.90
N LEU A 131 13.92 5.09 -7.82
CA LEU A 131 14.22 5.38 -9.21
C LEU A 131 12.94 5.31 -10.06
N PRO A 132 12.68 6.30 -10.94
CA PRO A 132 11.55 6.21 -11.86
C PRO A 132 11.78 5.12 -12.90
N SER A 133 10.70 4.55 -13.42
CA SER A 133 10.81 3.58 -14.52
C SER A 133 11.20 4.30 -15.81
N LEU A 134 12.25 3.82 -16.48
CA LEU A 134 12.63 4.31 -17.81
C LEU A 134 11.93 3.53 -18.93
N LEU A 135 11.27 2.42 -18.60
CA LEU A 135 10.52 1.64 -19.57
C LEU A 135 9.16 2.30 -19.82
N ASP A 136 8.78 2.40 -21.09
CA ASP A 136 7.50 2.97 -21.48
C ASP A 136 6.32 2.11 -21.01
N ASP A 137 5.26 2.78 -20.59
CA ASP A 137 4.05 2.15 -20.05
C ASP A 137 3.35 1.29 -21.12
N SER A 138 3.44 1.69 -22.40
CA SER A 138 2.92 0.93 -23.54
C SER A 138 3.66 -0.39 -23.77
N VAL A 139 4.98 -0.42 -23.52
CA VAL A 139 5.79 -1.64 -23.66
C VAL A 139 5.43 -2.64 -22.56
N VAL A 140 5.27 -2.18 -21.32
CA VAL A 140 4.79 -3.02 -20.21
C VAL A 140 3.41 -3.57 -20.52
N ALA A 141 2.49 -2.71 -20.98
CA ALA A 141 1.14 -3.13 -21.33
C ALA A 141 1.13 -4.16 -22.48
N GLN A 142 1.99 -4.00 -23.49
CA GLN A 142 2.11 -4.93 -24.60
C GLN A 142 2.61 -6.30 -24.11
N VAL A 143 3.68 -6.35 -23.33
CA VAL A 143 4.24 -7.61 -22.80
C VAL A 143 3.18 -8.37 -22.00
N ILE A 144 2.44 -7.68 -21.12
CA ILE A 144 1.38 -8.31 -20.33
C ILE A 144 0.27 -8.86 -21.24
N ARG A 145 -0.20 -8.09 -22.23
CA ARG A 145 -1.25 -8.56 -23.17
C ARG A 145 -0.83 -9.76 -23.99
N GLU A 146 0.43 -9.82 -24.40
CA GLU A 146 0.95 -10.90 -25.25
C GLU A 146 1.17 -12.21 -24.47
N HIS A 147 1.52 -12.14 -23.20
CA HIS A 147 1.99 -13.31 -22.43
C HIS A 147 1.06 -13.74 -21.29
N LEU A 148 0.09 -12.91 -20.89
CA LEU A 148 -0.87 -13.29 -19.85
C LEU A 148 -1.92 -14.23 -20.45
N SER A 149 -1.88 -15.51 -20.06
CA SER A 149 -2.93 -16.48 -20.43
C SER A 149 -4.18 -16.24 -19.59
N LEU A 150 -5.31 -16.02 -20.26
CA LEU A 150 -6.60 -15.76 -19.64
C LEU A 150 -7.62 -16.88 -19.86
N ASP A 151 -7.29 -17.89 -20.68
CA ASP A 151 -8.15 -19.02 -21.04
C ASP A 151 -9.63 -18.61 -21.29
N SER A 152 -10.51 -18.83 -20.31
CA SER A 152 -11.95 -18.55 -20.38
C SER A 152 -12.39 -17.23 -19.71
N MET A 153 -11.44 -16.46 -19.18
CA MET A 153 -11.64 -15.10 -18.69
C MET A 153 -11.36 -14.07 -19.78
N SER A 154 -11.95 -12.89 -19.66
CA SER A 154 -11.75 -11.76 -20.58
C SER A 154 -10.98 -10.63 -19.90
N LEU A 155 -10.07 -9.99 -20.64
CA LEU A 155 -9.41 -8.77 -20.21
C LEU A 155 -10.29 -7.56 -20.52
N ASP A 156 -10.93 -7.00 -19.50
CA ASP A 156 -11.77 -5.81 -19.65
C ASP A 156 -10.91 -4.54 -19.71
N ARG A 157 -9.89 -4.46 -18.84
CA ARG A 157 -9.00 -3.31 -18.75
C ARG A 157 -7.60 -3.70 -18.30
N LEU A 158 -6.61 -3.11 -18.95
CA LEU A 158 -5.21 -3.08 -18.49
C LEU A 158 -4.76 -1.63 -18.53
N ASP A 159 -4.41 -1.10 -17.36
CA ASP A 159 -3.91 0.26 -17.19
C ASP A 159 -2.53 0.23 -16.52
N ILE A 160 -1.59 1.00 -17.07
CA ILE A 160 -0.25 1.16 -16.53
C ILE A 160 -0.11 2.64 -16.17
N GLY A 161 -0.26 2.93 -14.89
CA GLY A 161 -0.09 4.26 -14.34
C GLY A 161 1.29 4.44 -13.73
N ARG A 162 1.56 5.66 -13.26
CA ARG A 162 2.76 5.97 -12.48
C ARG A 162 2.39 6.55 -11.12
N ASP A 163 3.13 6.14 -10.09
CA ASP A 163 3.05 6.76 -8.78
C ASP A 163 3.85 8.08 -8.73
N ILE A 164 3.88 8.73 -7.56
CA ILE A 164 4.59 10.00 -7.42
C ILE A 164 6.11 9.89 -7.63
N ASN A 165 6.67 8.70 -7.44
CA ASN A 165 8.09 8.44 -7.63
C ASN A 165 8.41 8.11 -9.10
N GLY A 166 7.40 8.12 -9.98
CA GLY A 166 7.54 7.75 -11.38
C GLY A 166 7.71 6.24 -11.60
N THR A 167 7.44 5.42 -10.57
CA THR A 167 7.39 3.96 -10.68
C THR A 167 6.04 3.53 -11.23
N GLN A 168 6.01 2.41 -11.93
CA GLN A 168 4.84 1.88 -12.60
C GLN A 168 3.91 1.14 -11.63
N VAL A 169 2.61 1.36 -11.83
CA VAL A 169 1.50 0.71 -11.12
C VAL A 169 0.64 0.03 -12.16
N ILE A 170 0.56 -1.30 -12.11
CA ILE A 170 -0.22 -2.09 -13.07
C ILE A 170 -1.61 -2.34 -12.47
N THR A 171 -2.67 -2.06 -13.24
CA THR A 171 -4.05 -2.41 -12.87
C THR A 171 -4.68 -3.28 -13.95
N ILE A 172 -5.07 -4.50 -13.58
CA ILE A 172 -5.72 -5.47 -14.44
C ILE A 172 -7.16 -5.67 -13.95
N THR A 173 -8.12 -5.53 -14.84
CA THR A 173 -9.54 -5.84 -14.59
C THR A 173 -9.98 -6.93 -15.57
N LEU A 174 -10.50 -8.01 -15.02
CA LEU A 174 -10.93 -9.21 -15.74
C LEU A 174 -12.39 -9.52 -15.43
N SER A 175 -13.04 -10.15 -16.40
CA SER A 175 -14.36 -10.76 -16.23
C SER A 175 -14.30 -12.27 -16.46
N ALA A 176 -15.01 -13.01 -15.62
CA ALA A 176 -15.25 -14.44 -15.76
C ALA A 176 -16.76 -14.68 -15.89
N LYS A 177 -17.14 -15.78 -16.55
CA LYS A 177 -18.56 -16.16 -16.65
C LYS A 177 -19.16 -16.45 -15.28
N ASP A 178 -18.41 -17.17 -14.45
CA ASP A 178 -18.78 -17.63 -13.12
C ASP A 178 -17.51 -17.96 -12.31
N ILE A 179 -17.70 -18.27 -11.02
CA ILE A 179 -16.62 -18.61 -10.09
C ILE A 179 -15.88 -19.89 -10.49
N GLU A 180 -16.56 -20.85 -11.12
CA GLU A 180 -15.95 -22.11 -11.57
C GLU A 180 -14.94 -21.84 -12.69
N THR A 181 -15.33 -21.01 -13.65
CA THR A 181 -14.46 -20.53 -14.74
C THR A 181 -13.25 -19.79 -14.16
N ALA A 182 -13.46 -18.88 -13.21
CA ALA A 182 -12.36 -18.17 -12.56
C ALA A 182 -11.39 -19.14 -11.85
N ASN A 183 -11.91 -20.12 -11.12
CA ASN A 183 -11.09 -21.09 -10.37
C ASN A 183 -10.19 -21.95 -11.25
N GLN A 184 -10.57 -22.22 -12.50
CA GLN A 184 -9.75 -22.98 -13.44
C GLN A 184 -8.56 -22.16 -13.96
N THR A 185 -8.73 -20.85 -14.12
CA THR A 185 -7.73 -19.98 -14.77
C THR A 185 -6.84 -19.25 -13.77
N VAL A 186 -7.41 -18.78 -12.65
CA VAL A 186 -6.72 -17.90 -11.68
C VAL A 186 -5.36 -18.45 -11.23
N PRO A 187 -5.17 -19.74 -10.90
CA PRO A 187 -3.88 -20.20 -10.40
C PRO A 187 -2.74 -20.04 -11.38
N THR A 188 -2.94 -20.51 -12.61
CA THR A 188 -1.95 -20.41 -13.69
C THR A 188 -1.71 -18.95 -14.07
N MET A 189 -2.78 -18.15 -14.18
CA MET A 189 -2.69 -16.74 -14.54
C MET A 189 -1.90 -15.93 -13.51
N MET A 190 -2.19 -16.08 -12.21
CA MET A 190 -1.51 -15.34 -11.15
C MET A 190 -0.01 -15.69 -11.07
N TRP A 191 0.33 -16.97 -11.24
CA TRP A 191 1.74 -17.39 -11.34
C TRP A 191 2.45 -16.78 -12.56
N THR A 192 1.77 -16.79 -13.71
CA THR A 192 2.30 -16.23 -14.97
C THR A 192 2.51 -14.73 -14.84
N LEU A 193 1.53 -14.01 -14.29
CA LEU A 193 1.62 -12.57 -14.05
C LEU A 193 2.80 -12.23 -13.13
N ARG A 194 2.95 -12.93 -12.01
CA ARG A 194 4.06 -12.73 -11.09
C ARG A 194 5.41 -12.91 -11.80
N THR A 195 5.54 -13.98 -12.58
CA THR A 195 6.77 -14.27 -13.34
C THR A 195 7.06 -13.17 -14.37
N LEU A 196 6.04 -12.71 -15.10
CA LEU A 196 6.17 -11.63 -16.08
C LEU A 196 6.59 -10.31 -15.43
N VAL A 197 5.99 -9.95 -14.30
CA VAL A 197 6.35 -8.73 -13.56
C VAL A 197 7.81 -8.80 -13.08
N GLU A 198 8.25 -9.93 -12.55
CA GLU A 198 9.65 -10.10 -12.14
C GLU A 198 10.62 -10.06 -13.33
N GLN A 199 10.26 -10.64 -14.48
CA GLN A 199 11.05 -10.52 -15.72
C GLN A 199 11.14 -9.07 -16.20
N LEU A 200 10.04 -8.33 -16.20
CA LEU A 200 10.03 -6.91 -16.56
C LEU A 200 10.97 -6.11 -15.64
N LYS A 201 10.96 -6.38 -14.34
CA LYS A 201 11.83 -5.71 -13.35
C LYS A 201 13.30 -6.06 -13.57
N THR A 202 13.62 -7.34 -13.74
CA THR A 202 15.00 -7.84 -13.76
C THR A 202 15.68 -7.75 -15.13
N GLU A 203 14.96 -8.05 -16.21
CA GLU A 203 15.53 -8.14 -17.56
C GLU A 203 15.33 -6.85 -18.37
N ARG A 204 14.28 -6.07 -18.06
CA ARG A 204 13.93 -4.84 -18.79
C ARG A 204 14.03 -3.57 -17.94
N ALA A 205 14.58 -3.68 -16.73
CA ALA A 205 14.77 -2.59 -15.78
C ALA A 205 13.50 -1.77 -15.49
N ALA A 206 12.31 -2.39 -15.62
CA ALA A 206 11.05 -1.75 -15.27
C ALA A 206 11.02 -1.49 -13.76
N GLN A 207 10.69 -0.26 -13.36
CA GLN A 207 10.47 0.05 -11.94
C GLN A 207 8.99 -0.10 -11.64
N ILE A 208 8.54 -1.33 -11.36
CA ILE A 208 7.14 -1.64 -11.03
C ILE A 208 7.02 -1.71 -9.51
N ALA A 209 6.31 -0.76 -8.92
CA ALA A 209 6.09 -0.71 -7.46
C ALA A 209 4.88 -1.53 -7.03
N SER A 210 3.91 -1.77 -7.91
CA SER A 210 2.75 -2.58 -7.57
C SER A 210 2.01 -3.10 -8.79
N TYR A 211 1.27 -4.19 -8.58
CA TYR A 211 0.26 -4.65 -9.52
C TYR A 211 -1.02 -5.08 -8.79
N ARG A 212 -2.15 -4.79 -9.42
CA ARG A 212 -3.50 -5.09 -8.94
C ARG A 212 -4.24 -5.94 -9.96
N VAL A 213 -4.97 -6.94 -9.46
CA VAL A 213 -5.85 -7.79 -10.27
C VAL A 213 -7.24 -7.78 -9.64
N ASP A 214 -8.21 -7.30 -10.41
CA ASP A 214 -9.63 -7.36 -10.08
C ASP A 214 -10.31 -8.35 -11.03
N ILE A 215 -11.05 -9.31 -10.48
CA ILE A 215 -11.84 -10.27 -11.25
C ILE A 215 -13.30 -10.16 -10.82
N PHE A 216 -14.19 -10.04 -11.81
CA PHE A 216 -15.63 -9.96 -11.60
C PHE A 216 -16.35 -11.10 -12.34
N ASP A 217 -17.53 -11.49 -11.85
CA ASP A 217 -18.43 -12.38 -12.59
C ASP A 217 -19.24 -11.61 -13.66
N ALA A 218 -20.06 -12.35 -14.41
CA ALA A 218 -20.92 -11.77 -15.46
C ALA A 218 -22.00 -10.81 -14.92
N GLN A 219 -22.26 -10.80 -13.61
CA GLN A 219 -23.18 -9.88 -12.94
C GLN A 219 -22.44 -8.68 -12.33
N GLY A 220 -21.12 -8.57 -12.53
CA GLY A 220 -20.28 -7.52 -11.96
C GLY A 220 -20.00 -7.70 -10.47
N GLN A 221 -20.28 -8.86 -9.88
CA GLN A 221 -19.90 -9.14 -8.50
C GLN A 221 -18.39 -9.46 -8.44
N PRO A 222 -17.67 -8.92 -7.45
CA PRO A 222 -16.25 -9.22 -7.31
C PRO A 222 -16.06 -10.68 -6.91
N LEU A 223 -15.15 -11.35 -7.62
CA LEU A 223 -14.66 -12.69 -7.32
C LEU A 223 -13.30 -12.62 -6.63
N LEU A 224 -12.41 -11.77 -7.12
CA LEU A 224 -11.08 -11.53 -6.56
C LEU A 224 -10.73 -10.05 -6.61
N LYS A 225 -10.16 -9.54 -5.53
CA LYS A 225 -9.48 -8.26 -5.45
C LYS A 225 -8.11 -8.53 -4.87
N TYR A 226 -7.06 -8.43 -5.67
CA TYR A 226 -5.69 -8.71 -5.27
C TYR A 226 -4.81 -7.50 -5.55
N VAL A 227 -3.89 -7.22 -4.64
CA VAL A 227 -2.83 -6.25 -4.84
C VAL A 227 -1.53 -6.77 -4.25
N ARG A 228 -0.46 -6.58 -5.00
CA ARG A 228 0.90 -6.74 -4.51
C ARG A 228 1.62 -5.40 -4.62
N ASP A 229 2.21 -4.99 -3.50
CA ASP A 229 3.10 -3.84 -3.41
C ASP A 229 4.52 -4.33 -3.12
N ASP A 230 5.47 -3.80 -3.88
CA ASP A 230 6.89 -4.01 -3.65
C ASP A 230 7.50 -2.71 -3.10
N THR A 231 8.23 -2.82 -2.00
CA THR A 231 8.99 -1.73 -1.37
C THR A 231 10.50 -2.01 -1.51
N ALA A 232 11.34 -1.29 -0.77
CA ALA A 232 12.80 -1.40 -0.87
C ALA A 232 13.36 -2.77 -0.45
N SER A 233 12.76 -3.43 0.54
CA SER A 233 13.24 -4.72 1.07
C SER A 233 12.17 -5.81 1.17
N GLU A 234 10.90 -5.49 0.96
CA GLU A 234 9.80 -6.43 1.14
C GLU A 234 8.73 -6.30 0.04
N SER A 235 8.07 -7.42 -0.23
CA SER A 235 6.84 -7.50 -1.01
C SER A 235 5.68 -7.81 -0.08
N ARG A 236 4.57 -7.10 -0.24
CA ARG A 236 3.35 -7.28 0.54
C ARG A 236 2.20 -7.60 -0.39
N GLU A 237 1.41 -8.59 0.01
CA GLU A 237 0.26 -9.05 -0.76
C GLU A 237 -0.99 -8.90 0.11
N ASN A 238 -2.03 -8.28 -0.45
CA ASN A 238 -3.32 -8.12 0.20
C ASN A 238 -4.41 -8.56 -0.77
N TRP A 239 -5.45 -9.21 -0.25
CA TRP A 239 -6.52 -9.70 -1.10
C TRP A 239 -7.85 -9.80 -0.37
N TRP A 240 -8.92 -9.80 -1.17
CA TRP A 240 -10.23 -10.31 -0.81
C TRP A 240 -10.67 -11.27 -1.89
N GLN A 241 -11.34 -12.36 -1.51
CA GLN A 241 -11.87 -13.33 -2.45
C GLN A 241 -13.29 -13.75 -2.04
N ALA A 242 -14.14 -13.99 -3.04
CA ALA A 242 -15.48 -14.51 -2.82
C ALA A 242 -15.43 -15.93 -2.21
N PRO A 243 -16.42 -16.31 -1.39
CA PRO A 243 -16.54 -17.69 -0.91
C PRO A 243 -16.57 -18.68 -2.09
N GLY A 244 -15.74 -19.73 -2.02
CA GLY A 244 -15.62 -20.74 -3.07
C GLY A 244 -14.52 -20.44 -4.11
N MET A 245 -13.83 -19.31 -4.03
CA MET A 245 -12.64 -19.06 -4.85
C MET A 245 -11.49 -20.00 -4.47
N THR A 246 -10.71 -20.40 -5.49
CA THR A 246 -9.53 -21.24 -5.33
C THR A 246 -8.47 -20.55 -4.45
N GLN A 247 -7.77 -21.40 -3.72
CA GLN A 247 -6.74 -21.10 -2.73
C GLN A 247 -5.33 -21.49 -3.21
N ASP A 248 -5.22 -22.06 -4.40
CA ASP A 248 -4.03 -22.83 -4.82
C ASP A 248 -2.84 -21.96 -5.28
N TRP A 249 -3.00 -20.65 -5.34
CA TRP A 249 -2.08 -19.75 -6.04
C TRP A 249 -1.28 -18.80 -5.14
N PHE A 250 -1.61 -18.74 -3.86
CA PHE A 250 -0.88 -17.92 -2.88
C PHE A 250 -0.89 -18.56 -1.49
N PRO A 251 0.11 -18.29 -0.65
CA PRO A 251 0.17 -18.88 0.68
C PRO A 251 -1.01 -18.44 1.54
N HIS A 252 -1.63 -19.38 2.25
CA HIS A 252 -2.68 -19.09 3.21
C HIS A 252 -2.19 -19.28 4.63
N PRO A 253 -2.70 -18.50 5.59
CA PRO A 253 -2.59 -18.90 6.98
C PRO A 253 -3.19 -20.30 7.13
N PRO A 254 -2.56 -21.19 7.92
CA PRO A 254 -3.09 -22.52 8.16
C PRO A 254 -4.53 -22.42 8.69
N PRO A 255 -5.41 -23.36 8.32
CA PRO A 255 -6.77 -23.36 8.81
C PRO A 255 -6.79 -23.35 10.35
N PRO A 256 -7.74 -22.63 10.98
CA PRO A 256 -7.84 -22.61 12.43
C PRO A 256 -7.99 -24.03 12.96
N ILE A 257 -7.16 -24.39 13.95
CA ILE A 257 -7.24 -25.69 14.61
C ILE A 257 -8.63 -25.77 15.28
N PRO A 258 -9.43 -26.82 15.02
CA PRO A 258 -10.73 -26.98 15.66
C PRO A 258 -10.58 -26.93 17.17
N SER A 259 -11.35 -26.07 17.83
CA SER A 259 -11.52 -26.13 19.28
C SER A 259 -12.31 -27.41 19.57
N HIS A 260 -11.67 -28.39 20.20
CA HIS A 260 -12.35 -29.57 20.76
C HIS A 260 -13.02 -29.23 22.09
#